data_AF-A0A920L102-F1
#
_entry.id   AF-A0A920L102-F1
#
_cell.length_a   1.000
_cell.length_b   1.000
_cell.length_c   1.000
_cell.angle_alpha   90.00
_cell.angle_beta   90.00
_cell.angle_gamma   90.00
#
_symmetry.space_group_name_H-M   'P 1'
#
loop_
_entity.id
_entity.type
_entity.pdbx_description
1 polymer ?
#
loop_
_entity_poly.entity_id
_entity_poly.type
_entity_poly.pdbx_seq_one_letter_code
_entity_poly.pdbx_strand_id
1 'polypeptide(L)'
;MSVETAKSLPIRTALSGPAAGVVAARQIAKAAGFENIITGDMGGTSFDISLIANNQNMLTSQANIDFGMTIRTPMIEMTTIGAGGGSIAHIDSTGLLEIGPESAGSDPGPACYGFGNDRPTVTDANLVLGRIDANNPIGGKQKSLDYDAATRAVDNHIAKN
;
A
#
# COMPACT_ATOMS: atom_id res chain seq x y z
N MET A 1 15.39 -14.79 -14.07
CA MET A 1 16.56 -14.99 -13.18
C MET A 1 16.61 -16.47 -12.81
N SER A 2 17.78 -17.12 -12.83
CA SER A 2 17.88 -18.51 -12.35
C SER A 2 17.93 -18.56 -10.82
N VAL A 3 17.60 -19.72 -10.24
CA VAL A 3 17.70 -19.95 -8.78
C VAL A 3 19.12 -19.71 -8.28
N GLU A 4 20.12 -20.15 -9.05
CA GLU A 4 21.53 -19.94 -8.74
C GLU A 4 21.88 -18.44 -8.68
N THR A 5 21.47 -17.65 -9.68
CA THR A 5 21.71 -16.19 -9.67
C THR A 5 21.02 -15.51 -8.49
N ALA A 6 19.80 -15.89 -8.13
CA ALA A 6 19.10 -15.33 -6.99
C ALA A 6 19.83 -15.61 -5.66
N LYS A 7 20.43 -16.80 -5.52
CA LYS A 7 21.24 -17.17 -4.35
C LYS A 7 22.57 -16.40 -4.31
N SER A 8 23.23 -16.23 -5.46
CA SER A 8 24.52 -15.53 -5.52
C SER A 8 24.39 -14.01 -5.44
N LEU A 9 23.26 -13.44 -5.88
CA LEU A 9 23.01 -11.99 -5.93
C LEU A 9 21.63 -11.65 -5.35
N PRO A 10 21.36 -11.94 -4.07
CA PRO A 10 20.03 -11.76 -3.46
C PRO A 10 19.59 -10.30 -3.48
N ILE A 11 20.52 -9.35 -3.48
CA ILE A 11 20.20 -7.92 -3.56
C ILE A 11 19.41 -7.55 -4.83
N ARG A 12 19.54 -8.33 -5.92
CA ARG A 12 18.80 -8.12 -7.17
C ARG A 12 17.33 -8.55 -7.09
N THR A 13 16.91 -9.18 -5.99
CA THR A 13 15.50 -9.55 -5.77
C THR A 13 14.79 -8.56 -4.84
N ALA A 14 15.52 -7.63 -4.22
CA ALA A 14 14.93 -6.54 -3.45
C ALA A 14 13.98 -5.73 -4.35
N LEU A 15 12.77 -5.44 -3.85
CA LEU A 15 11.73 -4.69 -4.56
C LEU A 15 11.25 -5.33 -5.89
N SER A 16 11.50 -6.63 -6.09
CA SER A 16 11.14 -7.31 -7.34
C SER A 16 9.64 -7.43 -7.59
N GLY A 17 8.81 -7.47 -6.54
CA GLY A 17 7.35 -7.52 -6.63
C GLY A 17 6.76 -6.27 -7.31
N PRO A 18 6.90 -5.08 -6.70
CA PRO A 18 6.43 -3.83 -7.31
C PRO A 18 7.04 -3.58 -8.69
N ALA A 19 8.33 -3.88 -8.88
CA ALA A 19 9.00 -3.75 -10.18
C ALA A 19 8.34 -4.60 -11.28
N ALA A 20 7.92 -5.82 -10.97
CA ALA A 20 7.18 -6.66 -11.92
C ALA A 20 5.81 -6.06 -12.28
N GLY A 21 5.12 -5.46 -11.30
CA GLY A 21 3.87 -4.71 -11.52
C GLY A 21 4.06 -3.54 -12.49
N VAL A 22 5.11 -2.74 -12.32
CA VAL A 22 5.44 -1.62 -13.23
C VAL A 22 5.72 -2.10 -14.65
N VAL A 23 6.49 -3.19 -14.81
CA VAL A 23 6.76 -3.79 -16.11
C VAL A 23 5.46 -4.25 -16.80
N ALA A 24 4.55 -4.89 -16.06
CA ALA A 24 3.26 -5.30 -16.59
C ALA A 24 2.39 -4.10 -16.97
N ALA A 25 2.32 -3.08 -16.11
CA ALA A 25 1.57 -1.86 -16.35
C ALA A 25 2.03 -1.14 -17.62
N ARG A 26 3.34 -1.04 -17.87
CA ARG A 26 3.90 -0.50 -19.12
C ARG A 26 3.37 -1.25 -20.34
N GLN A 27 3.36 -2.59 -20.29
CA GLN A 27 2.91 -3.39 -21.42
C GLN A 27 1.42 -3.22 -21.69
N ILE A 28 0.61 -3.16 -20.63
CA ILE A 28 -0.83 -2.90 -20.72
C ILE A 28 -1.09 -1.49 -21.27
N ALA A 29 -0.40 -0.47 -20.75
CA ALA A 29 -0.55 0.92 -21.20
C ALA A 29 -0.19 1.09 -22.68
N LYS A 30 0.93 0.49 -23.10
CA LYS A 30 1.33 0.49 -24.51
C LYS A 30 0.27 -0.15 -25.40
N ALA A 31 -0.30 -1.29 -25.00
CA ALA A 31 -1.37 -1.95 -25.74
C ALA A 31 -2.65 -1.11 -25.80
N ALA A 32 -2.91 -0.32 -24.75
CA ALA A 32 -4.04 0.60 -24.67
C ALA A 32 -3.79 1.98 -25.34
N GLY A 33 -2.60 2.22 -25.90
CA GLY A 33 -2.26 3.47 -26.59
C GLY A 33 -1.80 4.62 -25.67
N PHE A 34 -1.43 4.32 -24.41
CA PHE A 34 -0.91 5.29 -23.47
C PHE A 34 0.60 5.16 -23.31
N GLU A 35 1.34 6.22 -23.63
CA GLU A 35 2.80 6.21 -23.55
C GLU A 35 3.35 6.75 -22.22
N ASN A 36 2.52 7.51 -21.50
CA ASN A 36 2.89 8.18 -20.25
C ASN A 36 1.85 7.80 -19.19
N ILE A 37 2.28 7.09 -18.15
CA ILE A 37 1.40 6.64 -17.05
C ILE A 37 2.11 6.75 -15.70
N ILE A 38 1.31 6.90 -14.65
CA ILE A 38 1.74 6.73 -13.26
C ILE A 38 1.11 5.42 -12.77
N THR A 39 1.93 4.52 -12.22
CA THR A 39 1.44 3.31 -11.56
C THR A 39 1.20 3.59 -10.09
N GLY A 40 0.22 2.92 -9.50
CA GLY A 40 0.00 2.93 -8.06
C GLY A 40 -0.38 1.53 -7.60
N ASP A 41 0.40 0.98 -6.65
CA ASP A 41 0.12 -0.29 -5.98
C ASP A 41 -0.06 -0.03 -4.49
N MET A 42 -1.32 -0.10 -4.02
CA MET A 42 -1.67 0.19 -2.63
C MET A 42 -1.92 -1.11 -1.88
N GLY A 43 -1.05 -1.40 -0.91
CA GLY A 43 -1.22 -2.50 0.02
C GLY A 43 -1.88 -2.08 1.32
N GLY A 44 -1.79 -2.95 2.34
CA GLY A 44 -2.24 -2.64 3.69
C GLY A 44 -1.34 -1.63 4.43
N THR A 45 -0.08 -1.49 4.05
CA THR A 45 0.88 -0.64 4.80
C THR A 45 1.46 0.48 3.95
N SER A 46 1.75 0.20 2.69
CA SER A 46 2.47 1.10 1.78
C SER A 46 1.68 1.34 0.50
N PHE A 47 2.06 2.42 -0.18
CA PHE A 47 1.60 2.74 -1.53
C PHE A 47 2.81 3.02 -2.42
N ASP A 48 3.04 2.14 -3.39
CA ASP A 48 4.18 2.20 -4.30
C ASP A 48 3.80 2.87 -5.62
N ILE A 49 4.55 3.90 -6.01
CA ILE A 49 4.30 4.74 -7.18
C ILE A 49 5.50 4.67 -8.13
N SER A 50 5.25 4.59 -9.43
CA SER A 50 6.29 4.70 -10.47
C SER A 50 5.81 5.50 -11.66
N LEU A 51 6.72 6.20 -12.32
CA LEU A 51 6.46 6.95 -13.56
C LEU A 51 7.00 6.17 -14.76
N ILE A 52 6.16 6.00 -15.77
CA ILE A 52 6.53 5.53 -17.10
C ILE A 52 6.33 6.69 -18.05
N ALA A 53 7.40 7.07 -18.76
CA ALA A 53 7.38 8.16 -19.71
C ALA A 53 7.89 7.68 -21.07
N ASN A 54 7.22 8.09 -22.15
CA ASN A 54 7.56 7.71 -23.53
C ASN A 54 7.74 6.18 -23.71
N ASN A 55 6.84 5.40 -23.10
CA ASN A 55 6.91 3.93 -23.09
C ASN A 55 8.22 3.35 -22.49
N GLN A 56 8.90 4.07 -21.59
CA GLN A 56 10.10 3.60 -20.88
C GLN A 56 9.90 3.67 -19.37
N ASN A 57 10.38 2.64 -18.67
CA ASN A 57 10.44 2.66 -17.22
C ASN A 57 11.56 3.61 -16.78
N MET A 58 11.32 4.44 -15.77
CA MET A 58 12.39 5.18 -15.13
C MET A 58 13.29 4.22 -14.35
N LEU A 59 14.60 4.44 -14.45
CA LEU A 59 15.62 3.64 -13.77
C LEU A 59 16.41 4.54 -12.82
N THR A 60 16.69 4.02 -11.63
CA THR A 60 17.60 4.64 -10.68
C THR A 60 18.81 3.75 -10.45
N SER A 61 19.96 4.35 -10.17
CA SER A 61 21.18 3.64 -9.77
C SER A 61 21.23 3.32 -8.27
N GLN A 62 20.32 3.91 -7.50
CA GLN A 62 20.22 3.69 -6.06
C GLN A 62 18.78 3.82 -5.53
N ALA A 63 18.47 3.04 -4.51
CA ALA A 63 17.22 3.17 -3.76
C ALA A 63 17.50 2.99 -2.27
N ASN A 64 16.69 3.63 -1.43
CA ASN A 64 16.70 3.39 0.01
C ASN A 64 15.64 2.32 0.34
N ILE A 65 16.03 1.37 1.16
CA ILE A 65 15.11 0.40 1.77
C ILE A 65 15.02 0.69 3.28
N ASP A 66 14.26 -0.13 3.99
CA ASP A 66 14.05 -0.01 5.45
C ASP A 66 15.35 0.23 6.22
N PHE A 67 15.21 0.93 7.35
CA PHE A 67 16.32 1.34 8.23
C PHE A 67 17.34 2.29 7.58
N GLY A 68 16.96 2.95 6.47
CA GLY A 68 17.80 3.94 5.81
C GLY A 68 18.98 3.32 5.05
N MET A 69 18.90 2.03 4.69
CA MET A 69 19.97 1.38 3.94
C MET A 69 19.87 1.73 2.44
N THR A 70 20.95 2.24 1.88
CA THR A 70 21.04 2.52 0.43
C THR A 70 21.56 1.31 -0.34
N ILE A 71 20.76 0.82 -1.29
CA ILE A 71 21.16 -0.17 -2.29
C ILE A 71 21.67 0.57 -3.53
N ARG A 72 22.87 0.21 -4.03
CA ARG A 72 23.47 0.77 -5.26
C ARG A 72 23.44 -0.22 -6.41
N THR A 73 22.25 -0.65 -6.80
CA THR A 73 22.03 -1.56 -7.93
C THR A 73 21.02 -0.91 -8.87
N PRO A 74 21.25 -0.91 -10.20
CA PRO A 74 20.28 -0.41 -11.16
C PRO A 74 18.93 -1.11 -11.01
N MET A 75 17.87 -0.33 -10.83
CA MET A 75 16.50 -0.83 -10.63
C MET A 75 15.47 0.16 -11.14
N ILE A 76 14.22 -0.28 -11.23
CA ILE A 76 13.09 0.60 -11.58
C ILE A 76 12.92 1.62 -10.45
N GLU A 77 12.82 2.89 -10.83
CA GLU A 77 12.55 3.96 -9.88
C GLU A 77 11.11 3.87 -9.38
N MET A 78 10.98 3.80 -8.06
CA MET A 78 9.69 3.76 -7.36
C MET A 78 9.77 4.63 -6.13
N THR A 79 8.67 5.31 -5.82
CA THR A 79 8.49 6.09 -4.60
C THR A 79 7.42 5.39 -3.77
N THR A 80 7.79 4.99 -2.56
CA THR A 80 6.85 4.43 -1.59
C THR A 80 6.36 5.54 -0.66
N ILE A 81 5.04 5.68 -0.56
CA ILE A 81 4.39 6.54 0.43
C ILE A 81 3.90 5.65 1.57
N GLY A 82 4.11 6.08 2.82
CA GLY A 82 3.65 5.41 4.04
C GLY A 82 2.15 5.57 4.29
N ALA A 83 1.33 5.27 3.29
CA ALA A 83 -0.13 5.39 3.34
C ALA A 83 -0.77 4.20 2.61
N GLY A 84 -1.12 3.15 3.35
CA GLY A 84 -1.83 1.97 2.87
C GLY A 84 -3.23 1.85 3.47
N GLY A 85 -3.92 0.74 3.19
CA GLY A 85 -5.28 0.50 3.71
C GLY A 85 -5.35 0.44 5.25
N GLY A 86 -4.30 -0.05 5.89
CA GLY A 86 -4.16 -0.14 7.34
C GLY A 86 -3.55 1.10 7.99
N SER A 87 -3.23 2.16 7.23
CA SER A 87 -2.71 3.40 7.82
C SER A 87 -3.74 3.99 8.79
N ILE A 88 -3.27 4.28 10.01
CA ILE A 88 -4.12 4.70 11.12
C ILE A 88 -4.39 6.20 11.02
N ALA A 89 -5.66 6.57 11.11
CA ALA A 89 -6.09 7.94 11.23
C ALA A 89 -6.07 8.37 12.71
N HIS A 90 -5.56 9.57 12.98
CA HIS A 90 -5.54 10.16 14.31
C HIS A 90 -5.62 11.68 14.24
N ILE A 91 -6.03 12.32 15.34
CA ILE A 91 -5.93 13.76 15.52
C ILE A 91 -4.63 14.04 16.28
N ASP A 92 -3.78 14.88 15.72
CA ASP A 92 -2.51 15.25 16.34
C ASP A 92 -2.72 16.23 17.52
N SER A 93 -1.62 16.65 18.14
CA SER A 93 -1.68 17.62 19.26
C SER A 93 -2.11 19.03 18.84
N THR A 94 -2.16 19.32 17.54
CA THR A 94 -2.61 20.60 16.97
C THR A 94 -4.08 20.59 16.56
N GLY A 95 -4.74 19.44 16.61
CA GLY A 95 -6.13 19.26 16.19
C GLY A 95 -6.29 18.91 14.70
N LEU A 96 -5.20 18.62 13.99
CA LEU A 96 -5.22 18.23 12.59
C LEU A 96 -5.41 16.72 12.44
N LEU A 97 -6.19 16.34 11.44
CA LEU A 97 -6.35 14.94 11.03
C LEU A 97 -5.14 14.48 10.23
N GLU A 98 -4.42 13.50 10.76
CA GLU A 98 -3.32 12.82 10.10
C GLU A 98 -3.63 11.35 9.83
N ILE A 99 -3.04 10.80 8.77
CA ILE A 99 -3.18 9.40 8.37
C ILE A 99 -1.79 8.81 8.17
N GLY A 100 -1.48 7.77 8.95
CA GLY A 100 -0.13 7.24 9.03
C GLY A 100 0.80 8.14 9.87
N PRO A 101 2.12 7.90 9.85
CA PRO A 101 2.79 6.81 9.14
C PRO A 101 2.56 5.43 9.78
N GLU A 102 1.98 5.38 10.98
CA GLU A 102 1.66 4.12 11.65
C GLU A 102 0.60 3.32 10.87
N SER A 103 0.80 2.01 10.78
CA SER A 103 -0.13 1.08 10.14
C SER A 103 -0.55 -0.01 11.11
N ALA A 104 -1.83 -0.36 11.09
CA ALA A 104 -2.37 -1.53 11.77
C ALA A 104 -1.94 -2.86 11.10
N GLY A 105 -1.29 -2.79 9.93
CA GLY A 105 -0.85 -3.94 9.16
C GLY A 105 -2.01 -4.85 8.75
N SER A 106 -1.77 -6.16 8.77
CA SER A 106 -2.81 -7.19 8.58
C SER A 106 -3.23 -7.88 9.86
N ASP A 107 -2.48 -7.70 10.95
CA ASP A 107 -2.71 -8.29 12.26
C ASP A 107 -2.24 -7.27 13.33
N PRO A 108 -3.15 -6.69 14.14
CA PRO A 108 -4.60 -6.93 14.13
C PRO A 108 -5.33 -6.38 12.89
N GLY A 109 -4.69 -5.49 12.12
CA GLY A 109 -5.29 -4.90 10.92
C GLY A 109 -6.38 -3.86 11.20
N PRO A 110 -7.09 -3.39 10.15
CA PRO A 110 -8.25 -2.50 10.26
C PRO A 110 -9.25 -2.95 11.33
N ALA A 111 -9.92 -1.99 11.99
CA ALA A 111 -10.92 -2.31 13.02
C ALA A 111 -12.04 -3.22 12.48
N CYS A 112 -12.40 -3.04 11.21
CA CYS A 112 -13.39 -3.83 10.50
C CYS A 112 -13.00 -5.30 10.29
N TYR A 113 -11.74 -5.67 10.53
CA TYR A 113 -11.33 -7.08 10.52
C TYR A 113 -11.78 -7.81 11.79
N GLY A 114 -12.14 -7.08 12.86
CA GLY A 114 -12.64 -7.68 14.10
C GLY A 114 -11.58 -8.40 14.94
N PHE A 115 -10.28 -8.15 14.69
CA PHE A 115 -9.17 -8.80 15.42
C PHE A 115 -8.65 -8.00 16.62
N GLY A 116 -9.40 -7.01 17.09
CA GLY A 116 -9.12 -6.28 18.31
C GLY A 116 -8.42 -4.92 18.15
N ASN A 117 -8.23 -4.44 16.92
CA ASN A 117 -7.88 -3.03 16.70
C ASN A 117 -9.10 -2.13 16.91
N ASP A 118 -8.92 -1.04 17.66
CA ASP A 118 -9.93 -0.01 17.93
C ASP A 118 -9.64 1.33 17.22
N ARG A 119 -8.45 1.49 16.65
CA ARG A 119 -8.05 2.72 15.95
C ARG A 119 -8.50 2.69 14.47
N PRO A 120 -9.08 3.78 13.95
CA PRO A 120 -9.61 3.79 12.58
C PRO A 120 -8.50 3.80 11.54
N THR A 121 -8.70 3.07 10.45
CA THR A 121 -7.80 2.98 9.31
C THR A 121 -8.45 3.46 8.01
N VAL A 122 -7.66 3.60 6.94
CA VAL A 122 -8.17 3.92 5.59
C VAL A 122 -9.19 2.89 5.12
N THR A 123 -8.99 1.60 5.41
CA THR A 123 -9.95 0.53 5.08
C THR A 123 -11.26 0.69 5.85
N ASP A 124 -11.19 1.07 7.13
CA ASP A 124 -12.40 1.33 7.95
C ASP A 124 -13.22 2.47 7.36
N ALA A 125 -12.58 3.57 6.97
CA ALA A 125 -13.24 4.69 6.32
C ALA A 125 -13.91 4.28 4.99
N ASN A 126 -13.22 3.47 4.17
CA ASN A 126 -13.80 3.00 2.91
C ASN A 126 -14.98 2.03 3.11
N LEU A 127 -14.97 1.23 4.19
CA LEU A 127 -16.10 0.40 4.56
C LEU A 127 -17.30 1.25 5.02
N VAL A 128 -17.07 2.21 5.92
CA VAL A 128 -18.12 3.11 6.43
C VAL A 128 -18.76 3.92 5.29
N LEU A 129 -17.95 4.37 4.33
CA LEU A 129 -18.40 5.09 3.13
C LEU A 129 -19.08 4.19 2.08
N GLY A 130 -19.16 2.88 2.31
CA GLY A 130 -19.81 1.92 1.39
C GLY A 130 -19.02 1.65 0.10
N ARG A 131 -17.71 1.93 0.08
CA ARG A 131 -16.83 1.62 -1.07
C ARG A 131 -16.36 0.16 -1.06
N ILE A 132 -16.35 -0.46 0.11
CA ILE A 132 -16.06 -1.88 0.29
C ILE A 132 -17.35 -2.59 0.69
N ASP A 133 -17.67 -3.70 0.03
CA ASP A 133 -18.81 -4.53 0.40
C ASP A 133 -18.47 -5.36 1.65
N ALA A 134 -19.13 -5.04 2.76
CA ALA A 134 -18.96 -5.73 4.03
C ALA A 134 -19.29 -7.23 3.94
N ASN A 135 -20.16 -7.65 3.02
CA ASN A 135 -20.62 -9.04 2.93
C ASN A 135 -19.78 -9.89 1.98
N ASN A 136 -18.82 -9.28 1.28
CA ASN A 136 -17.99 -9.99 0.31
C ASN A 136 -16.52 -9.55 0.39
N PRO A 137 -15.81 -9.86 1.50
CA PRO A 137 -14.42 -9.47 1.66
C PRO A 137 -13.50 -10.20 0.66
N ILE A 138 -12.50 -9.49 0.15
CA ILE A 138 -11.54 -10.03 -0.81
C ILE A 138 -10.62 -11.05 -0.11
N GLY A 139 -10.25 -12.13 -0.81
CA GLY A 139 -9.26 -13.12 -0.34
C GLY A 139 -9.85 -14.31 0.42
N GLY A 140 -11.17 -14.38 0.63
CA GLY A 140 -11.88 -15.59 1.08
C GLY A 140 -11.59 -16.07 2.49
N LYS A 141 -10.79 -15.33 3.27
CA LYS A 141 -10.44 -15.67 4.66
C LYS A 141 -11.52 -15.28 5.67
N GLN A 142 -12.30 -14.25 5.36
CA GLN A 142 -13.42 -13.78 6.18
C GLN A 142 -14.69 -13.78 5.35
N LYS A 143 -15.82 -14.11 5.99
CA LYS A 143 -17.15 -14.09 5.35
C LYS A 143 -17.74 -12.68 5.29
N SER A 144 -17.39 -11.83 6.25
CA SER A 144 -17.87 -10.46 6.34
C SER A 144 -16.88 -9.59 7.10
N LEU A 145 -16.96 -8.27 6.89
CA LEU A 145 -16.27 -7.26 7.70
C LEU A 145 -17.21 -6.71 8.77
N ASP A 146 -16.66 -6.33 9.93
CA ASP A 146 -17.40 -5.73 11.03
C ASP A 146 -17.58 -4.22 10.80
N TYR A 147 -18.72 -3.87 10.18
CA TYR A 147 -19.11 -2.48 9.91
C TYR A 147 -19.26 -1.66 11.20
N ASP A 148 -19.79 -2.28 12.26
CA ASP A 148 -20.02 -1.58 13.52
C ASP A 148 -18.70 -1.29 14.24
N ALA A 149 -17.72 -2.18 14.16
CA ALA A 149 -16.37 -1.92 14.66
C ALA A 149 -15.70 -0.75 13.92
N ALA A 150 -15.79 -0.72 12.59
CA ALA A 150 -15.28 0.39 11.79
C ALA A 150 -15.93 1.72 12.18
N THR A 151 -17.26 1.73 12.31
CA THR A 151 -18.03 2.92 12.70
C THR A 151 -17.67 3.38 14.10
N ARG A 152 -17.58 2.46 15.07
CA ARG A 152 -17.16 2.78 16.45
C ARG A 152 -15.75 3.37 16.49
N ALA A 153 -14.81 2.82 15.73
CA ALA A 153 -13.44 3.32 15.65
C ALA A 153 -13.40 4.77 15.12
N VAL A 154 -14.11 5.05 14.02
CA VAL A 154 -14.19 6.41 13.46
C VAL A 154 -14.87 7.37 14.42
N ASP A 155 -15.98 6.96 15.04
CA ASP A 155 -16.72 7.77 15.99
C ASP A 155 -15.88 8.17 17.21
N ASN A 156 -15.19 7.21 17.81
CA ASN A 156 -14.48 7.40 19.07
C ASN A 156 -13.18 8.20 18.91
N HIS A 157 -12.52 8.08 17.75
CA HIS A 157 -11.19 8.65 17.55
C HIS A 157 -11.17 9.88 16.65
N ILE A 158 -12.20 10.11 15.83
CA ILE A 158 -12.19 11.17 14.81
C ILE A 158 -13.45 12.03 14.87
N ALA A 159 -14.64 11.44 14.85
CA ALA A 159 -15.88 12.21 14.63
C ALA A 159 -16.41 12.97 15.85
N LYS A 160 -16.11 12.52 17.07
CA LYS A 160 -16.61 13.10 18.33
C LYS A 160 -15.62 14.01 19.06
N ASN A 161 -14.50 14.36 18.41
CA ASN A 161 -13.49 15.28 18.94
C ASN A 161 -13.82 16.73 18.66
#